data_AF-A0A957VS57-F1
#
_entry.id   AF-A0A957VS57-F1
#
_cell.length_a   1.000
_cell.length_b   1.000
_cell.length_c   1.000
_cell.angle_alpha   90.00
_cell.angle_beta   90.00
_cell.angle_gamma   90.00
#
_symmetry.space_group_name_H-M   'P 1'
#
loop_
_entity.id
_entity.type
_entity.pdbx_description
1 polymer ?
#
loop_
_entity_poly.entity_id
_entity_poly.type
_entity_poly.pdbx_seq_one_letter_code
_entity_poly.pdbx_strand_id
1 'polypeptide(L)'
;LDDAPPLLAYAVMRDGIILYERDRASRVAFEVRAMKLYFDVRPMLERQYQAMAQRLKEGRFGQGRHHQDALDAARRLHRRIARAPSD
;
A
#
# COMPACT_ATOMS: atom_id res chain seq x y z
N LEU A 1 -20.02 5.72 0.50
CA LEU A 1 -19.02 5.48 -0.56
C LEU A 1 -18.27 6.76 -0.91
N ASP A 2 -18.72 7.92 -0.45
CA ASP A 2 -18.14 9.22 -0.81
C ASP A 2 -16.70 9.39 -0.31
N ASP A 3 -16.36 8.81 0.85
CA ASP A 3 -15.01 8.84 1.41
C ASP A 3 -14.22 7.54 1.15
N ALA A 4 -14.72 6.66 0.29
CA ALA A 4 -14.02 5.40 0.00
C ALA A 4 -12.71 5.68 -0.75
N PRO A 5 -11.63 4.94 -0.46
CA PRO A 5 -10.41 5.03 -1.26
C PRO A 5 -10.70 4.77 -2.75
N PRO A 6 -10.02 5.44 -3.69
CA PRO A 6 -10.32 5.32 -5.12
C PRO A 6 -10.32 3.88 -5.65
N LEU A 7 -9.42 3.04 -5.13
CA LEU A 7 -9.36 1.62 -5.49
C LEU A 7 -10.64 0.87 -5.10
N LEU A 8 -11.18 1.13 -3.90
CA LEU A 8 -12.41 0.49 -3.42
C LEU A 8 -13.64 1.01 -4.17
N ALA A 9 -13.74 2.32 -4.36
CA ALA A 9 -14.85 2.92 -5.11
C ALA A 9 -14.92 2.37 -6.54
N TYR A 10 -13.78 2.23 -7.21
CA TYR A 10 -13.70 1.63 -8.54
C TYR A 10 -14.03 0.14 -8.53
N ALA A 11 -13.57 -0.63 -7.54
CA ALA A 11 -13.91 -2.05 -7.44
C ALA A 11 -15.42 -2.27 -7.29
N VAL A 12 -16.09 -1.46 -6.47
CA VAL A 12 -17.56 -1.51 -6.31
C VAL A 12 -18.27 -1.13 -7.62
N MET A 13 -17.78 -0.12 -8.34
CA MET A 13 -18.35 0.26 -9.64
C MET A 13 -18.12 -0.82 -10.71
N ARG A 14 -16.97 -1.50 -10.69
CA ARG A 14 -16.58 -2.49 -11.72
C ARG A 14 -17.26 -3.84 -11.52
N ASP A 15 -17.24 -4.34 -10.30
CA ASP A 15 -17.63 -5.73 -9.98
C ASP A 15 -18.94 -5.81 -9.18
N GLY A 16 -19.41 -4.66 -8.65
CA GLY A 16 -20.59 -4.62 -7.81
C GLY A 16 -21.89 -4.80 -8.60
N ILE A 17 -22.92 -5.24 -7.89
CA ILE A 17 -24.29 -5.29 -8.37
C ILE A 17 -25.12 -4.18 -7.72
N ILE A 18 -26.01 -3.54 -8.48
CA ILE A 18 -26.90 -2.50 -7.95
C ILE A 18 -28.02 -3.18 -7.17
N LEU A 19 -28.04 -2.97 -5.85
CA LEU A 19 -29.12 -3.48 -4.98
C LEU A 19 -30.32 -2.51 -4.93
N TYR A 20 -30.06 -1.21 -5.04
CA TYR A 20 -31.06 -0.16 -4.96
C TYR A 20 -30.57 1.11 -5.66
N GLU A 21 -31.46 1.76 -6.42
CA GLU A 21 -31.23 3.06 -7.04
C GLU A 21 -32.44 3.97 -6.76
N ARG A 22 -32.18 5.09 -6.08
CA ARG A 22 -33.19 6.15 -5.88
C ARG A 22 -33.15 7.21 -6.97
N ASP A 23 -31.95 7.59 -7.39
CA ASP A 23 -31.70 8.60 -8.41
C ASP A 23 -30.54 8.17 -9.32
N ARG A 24 -30.87 8.03 -10.61
CA ARG A 24 -29.93 7.61 -11.64
C ARG A 24 -28.85 8.66 -11.90
N ALA A 25 -29.16 9.95 -11.79
CA ALA A 25 -28.18 11.01 -12.03
C ALA A 25 -27.06 10.94 -10.98
N SER A 26 -27.43 10.76 -9.70
CA SER A 26 -26.49 10.54 -8.61
C SER A 26 -25.63 9.29 -8.81
N ARG A 27 -26.22 8.17 -9.28
CA ARG A 27 -25.46 6.94 -9.59
C ARG A 27 -24.40 7.19 -10.67
N VAL A 28 -24.81 7.76 -11.80
CA VAL A 28 -23.89 8.08 -12.91
C VAL A 28 -22.79 9.04 -12.45
N ALA A 29 -23.12 10.05 -11.65
CA ALA A 29 -22.14 10.98 -11.12
C ALA A 29 -21.12 10.28 -10.21
N PHE A 30 -21.55 9.31 -9.40
CA PHE A 30 -20.64 8.46 -8.61
C PHE A 30 -19.72 7.63 -9.51
N GLU A 31 -20.26 6.93 -10.52
CA GLU A 31 -19.47 6.09 -11.44
C GLU A 31 -18.38 6.92 -12.16
N VAL A 32 -18.74 8.09 -12.68
CA VAL A 32 -17.81 9.01 -13.35
C VAL A 32 -16.69 9.48 -12.40
N ARG A 33 -17.04 9.85 -11.15
CA ARG A 33 -16.03 10.26 -10.16
C ARG A 33 -15.10 9.11 -9.80
N ALA A 34 -15.64 7.92 -9.56
CA ALA A 34 -14.86 6.73 -9.22
C ALA A 34 -13.87 6.36 -10.33
N MET A 35 -14.30 6.40 -11.60
CA MET A 35 -13.41 6.17 -12.74
C MET A 35 -12.27 7.19 -12.81
N LYS A 36 -12.59 8.49 -12.74
CA LYS A 36 -11.58 9.56 -12.82
C LYS A 36 -10.51 9.38 -11.74
N LEU A 37 -10.94 9.28 -10.48
CA LEU A 37 -10.02 9.15 -9.35
C LEU A 37 -9.17 7.88 -9.44
N TYR A 38 -9.76 6.76 -9.86
CA TYR A 38 -9.00 5.52 -10.03
C TYR A 38 -7.93 5.64 -11.12
N PHE A 39 -8.28 6.19 -12.29
CA PHE A 39 -7.31 6.30 -13.38
C PHE A 39 -6.19 7.29 -13.08
N ASP A 40 -6.44 8.32 -12.27
CA ASP A 40 -5.41 9.23 -11.78
C ASP A 40 -4.37 8.50 -10.89
N VAL A 41 -4.84 7.59 -10.01
CA VAL A 41 -3.95 6.86 -9.07
C VAL A 41 -3.44 5.53 -9.60
N ARG A 42 -4.02 4.98 -10.68
CA ARG A 42 -3.67 3.67 -11.24
C ARG A 42 -2.16 3.50 -11.48
N PRO A 43 -1.44 4.46 -12.10
CA PRO A 43 0.00 4.31 -12.33
C PRO A 43 0.83 4.22 -11.03
N MET A 44 0.35 4.85 -9.95
CA MET A 44 0.99 4.72 -8.64
C MET A 44 0.74 3.33 -8.05
N LEU A 45 -0.51 2.86 -8.10
CA LEU A 45 -0.87 1.54 -7.59
C LEU A 45 -0.10 0.44 -8.32
N GLU A 46 -0.01 0.51 -9.65
CA GLU A 46 0.78 -0.43 -10.45
C GLU A 46 2.25 -0.49 -10.00
N ARG A 47 2.89 0.68 -9.81
CA ARG A 47 4.26 0.74 -9.28
C ARG A 47 4.39 0.11 -7.90
N GLN A 48 3.42 0.36 -7.01
CA GLN A 48 3.40 -0.26 -5.68
C GLN A 48 3.26 -1.78 -5.76
N TYR A 49 2.36 -2.29 -6.60
CA TYR A 49 2.20 -3.73 -6.84
C TYR A 49 3.47 -4.37 -7.38
N GLN A 50 4.13 -3.76 -8.37
CA GLN A 50 5.39 -4.29 -8.92
C GLN A 50 6.50 -4.32 -7.88
N ALA A 51 6.67 -3.24 -7.11
CA ALA A 51 7.68 -3.17 -6.05
C ALA A 51 7.41 -4.22 -4.96
N MET A 52 6.14 -4.43 -4.60
CA MET A 52 5.73 -5.45 -3.65
C MET A 52 6.03 -6.85 -4.17
N ALA A 53 5.65 -7.15 -5.42
CA ALA A 53 5.91 -8.43 -6.07
C ALA A 53 7.40 -8.73 -6.17
N GLN A 54 8.23 -7.73 -6.47
CA GLN A 54 9.68 -7.88 -6.50
C GLN A 54 10.24 -8.26 -5.12
N ARG A 55 9.81 -7.58 -4.06
CA ARG A 55 10.23 -7.92 -2.68
C ARG A 55 9.81 -9.32 -2.27
N LEU A 56 8.62 -9.77 -2.68
CA LEU A 56 8.16 -11.15 -2.45
C LEU A 56 9.08 -12.16 -3.16
N LYS A 57 9.39 -11.94 -4.43
CA LYS A 57 10.32 -12.81 -5.21
C LYS A 57 11.70 -12.91 -4.57
N GLU A 58 12.18 -11.80 -4.02
CA GLU A 58 13.50 -11.71 -3.40
C GLU A 58 13.52 -12.16 -1.94
N GLY A 59 12.40 -12.60 -1.37
CA GLY A 59 12.28 -12.97 0.04
C GLY A 59 12.48 -11.79 1.01
N ARG A 60 12.39 -10.55 0.52
CA ARG A 60 12.56 -9.30 1.30
C ARG A 60 11.23 -8.69 1.74
N PHE A 61 10.12 -9.35 1.47
CA PHE A 61 8.82 -8.91 1.93
C PHE A 61 8.76 -8.92 3.47
N GLY A 62 8.26 -7.85 4.09
CA GLY A 62 8.26 -7.68 5.55
C GLY A 62 9.60 -7.22 6.16
N GLN A 63 10.70 -7.22 5.39
CA GLN A 63 11.97 -6.64 5.83
C GLN A 63 11.94 -5.11 5.65
N GLY A 64 11.16 -4.43 6.48
CA GLY A 64 11.17 -2.97 6.55
C GLY A 64 12.54 -2.44 7.00
N ARG A 65 12.87 -1.21 6.60
CA ARG A 65 14.11 -0.50 7.02
C ARG A 65 14.37 -0.61 8.52
N HIS A 66 13.32 -0.55 9.34
CA HIS A 66 13.41 -0.69 10.80
C HIS A 66 14.07 -1.99 11.28
N HIS A 67 13.89 -3.13 10.60
CA HIS A 67 14.54 -4.38 10.99
C HIS A 67 16.06 -4.33 10.69
N GLN A 68 16.43 -3.76 9.54
CA GLN A 68 17.85 -3.57 9.19
C GLN A 68 18.52 -2.56 10.11
N ASP A 69 17.84 -1.45 10.43
CA ASP A 69 18.33 -0.43 11.35
C ASP A 69 18.54 -0.98 12.76
N ALA A 70 17.64 -1.85 13.24
CA ALA A 70 17.75 -2.52 14.53
C ALA A 70 18.91 -3.54 14.56
N LEU A 71 19.07 -4.34 13.50
CA LEU A 71 20.18 -5.28 13.39
C LEU A 71 21.53 -4.55 13.31
N ASP A 72 21.59 -3.46 12.55
CA ASP A 72 22.80 -2.64 12.45
C ASP A 72 23.10 -1.90 13.76
N ALA A 73 22.08 -1.46 14.49
CA ALA A 73 22.24 -0.93 15.84
C ALA A 73 22.79 -1.99 16.81
N ALA A 74 22.26 -3.22 16.78
CA ALA A 74 22.74 -4.33 17.58
C ALA A 74 24.20 -4.70 17.25
N ARG A 75 24.57 -4.75 15.96
CA ARG A 75 25.95 -4.98 15.49
C ARG A 75 26.91 -3.88 15.94
N ARG A 76 26.47 -2.62 15.96
CA ARG A 76 27.26 -1.49 16.49
C ARG A 76 27.48 -1.62 17.99
N LEU A 77 26.45 -1.99 18.75
CA LEU A 77 26.55 -2.19 20.20
C LEU A 77 27.50 -3.34 20.54
N HIS A 78 27.37 -4.49 19.87
CA HIS A 78 28.26 -5.64 20.09
C HIS A 78 29.74 -5.29 19.84
N ARG A 79 30.04 -4.56 18.75
CA ARG A 79 31.41 -4.09 18.47
C ARG A 79 31.96 -3.12 19.53
N ARG A 80 31.09 -2.32 20.17
CA ARG A 80 31.50 -1.44 21.28
C ARG A 80 31.82 -2.24 22.54
N ILE A 81 30.98 -3.21 22.88
CA ILE A 81 31.18 -4.08 24.05
C ILE A 81 32.46 -4.91 23.88
N ALA A 82 32.67 -5.50 22.70
CA ALA A 82 33.87 -6.30 22.40
C ALA A 82 35.19 -5.48 22.37
N ARG A 83 35.11 -4.14 22.30
CA ARG A 83 36.26 -3.24 22.34
C ARG A 83 36.44 -2.52 23.67
N ALA A 84 35.50 -2.67 24.60
CA ALA A 84 35.65 -2.13 25.94
C ALA A 84 36.67 -3.01 26.70
N PRO A 85 37.68 -2.43 27.37
CA PRO A 85 38.55 -3.21 28.25
C PRO A 85 37.69 -3.82 29.34
N SER A 86 37.93 -5.10 29.64
CA SER A 86 37.36 -5.75 30.80
C SER A 86 38.26 -5.37 31.97
N ASP A 87 37.81 -4.43 32.81
CA ASP A 87 38.45 -4.13 34.09
C ASP A 87 38.21 -5.27 35.10
#